data_AF-A0A970MXW3-F1
#
_entry.id   AF-A0A970MXW3-F1
#
_cell.length_a   1.000
_cell.length_b   1.000
_cell.length_c   1.000
_cell.angle_alpha   90.00
_cell.angle_beta   90.00
_cell.angle_gamma   90.00
#
_symmetry.space_group_name_H-M   'P 1'
#
loop_
_entity.id
_entity.type
_entity.pdbx_description
1 polymer ?
#
loop_
_entity_poly.entity_id
_entity_poly.type
_entity_poly.pdbx_seq_one_letter_code
_entity_poly.pdbx_strand_id
1 'polypeptide(L)'
;MLRAFWTYDPIPDRRDDDKWFFDKSVWQKMFRTMNTCQFNAMFFSAAEVFPCMIGLSVCPDDNLIDEAAADGCQQMYHWIFQNALDYDIAPYLVLNPLRVPSDADPVEYIRHCMAALLDTYTELSGIILDGVGTPQNVKLIQQAVVDVLDAARPDAALIIRAGGVDADFITSSLTRRGNRKIGYCVKYTSDHLVDHNNDEAFARWVDAVDGENIIAEFGFANFEPWTCFSFDTITNILSNLTEAGCLGLAPLPLSPGQWPHVSDSFFKYQWQRDLIWYSAWGGMGIEQLKRQNRPKWLIRNFRLISGFEAASRIIELLTLYFAGDRTSAWRPQYCSVETERGPHLMSLSDMLQPGGLSEYSGRDWWEEITGDPAIHLGEYILKGAPENTYGPEEFIEELTDLAGLAVAAGEKGLRSASGEKELPSFSRDALCMGKLGEFYVERIRGALSHAREENAEAAEHVARALGLYRELVDIDSTHREPFAPAWRQTTICGSWEPILNVLEREYADVQKGVFKSGRDYPIN
;
A
#
# COMPACT_ATOMS: atom_id res chain seq x y z
N MET A 1 -21.43 6.43 0.34
CA MET A 1 -20.03 6.17 0.73
C MET A 1 -19.11 6.92 -0.22
N LEU A 2 -18.13 7.65 0.31
CA LEU A 2 -17.04 8.27 -0.43
C LEU A 2 -16.06 7.19 -0.88
N ARG A 3 -15.64 7.22 -2.15
CA ARG A 3 -14.65 6.30 -2.72
C ARG A 3 -13.58 7.14 -3.38
N ALA A 4 -12.46 7.29 -2.68
CA ALA A 4 -11.34 8.10 -3.13
C ALA A 4 -10.24 7.25 -3.77
N PHE A 5 -9.65 7.73 -4.86
CA PHE A 5 -8.37 7.22 -5.33
C PHE A 5 -7.27 8.24 -5.01
N TRP A 6 -6.07 7.75 -4.75
CA TRP A 6 -4.90 8.60 -4.52
C TRP A 6 -4.22 8.96 -5.84
N THR A 7 -3.71 10.18 -5.91
CA THR A 7 -2.78 10.63 -6.95
C THR A 7 -1.76 11.56 -6.33
N TYR A 8 -0.61 11.70 -6.98
CA TYR A 8 0.51 12.48 -6.48
C TYR A 8 0.93 13.53 -7.49
N ASP A 9 1.37 14.67 -6.96
CA ASP A 9 2.17 15.63 -7.70
C ASP A 9 3.61 15.12 -7.77
N PRO A 10 4.24 15.08 -8.96
CA PRO A 10 5.66 14.89 -8.98
C PRO A 10 6.39 16.09 -8.34
N ILE A 11 7.47 15.82 -7.61
CA ILE A 11 8.30 16.88 -7.04
C ILE A 11 8.87 17.71 -8.21
N PRO A 12 8.68 19.05 -8.27
CA PRO A 12 9.00 19.89 -9.43
C PRO A 12 10.46 19.88 -9.94
N ASP A 13 11.38 19.24 -9.22
CA ASP A 13 12.80 19.21 -9.55
C ASP A 13 13.16 18.15 -10.63
N ARG A 14 12.20 17.35 -11.11
CA ARG A 14 12.40 16.31 -12.15
C ARG A 14 11.70 16.63 -13.48
N ARG A 15 12.01 17.81 -14.04
CA ARG A 15 11.40 18.36 -15.28
C ARG A 15 11.34 17.41 -16.49
N ASP A 16 12.19 16.36 -16.57
CA ASP A 16 12.15 15.41 -17.69
C ASP A 16 11.22 14.21 -17.52
N ASP A 17 10.98 13.74 -16.30
CA ASP A 17 10.09 12.60 -15.98
C ASP A 17 8.64 13.04 -15.70
N ASP A 18 8.45 14.33 -15.37
CA ASP A 18 7.17 14.86 -14.87
C ASP A 18 6.23 15.40 -15.97
N LYS A 19 6.58 15.16 -17.23
CA LYS A 19 5.78 15.62 -18.39
C LYS A 19 4.34 15.13 -18.36
N TRP A 20 4.07 14.04 -17.65
CA TRP A 20 2.72 13.51 -17.49
C TRP A 20 1.81 14.47 -16.71
N PHE A 21 2.35 15.20 -15.72
CA PHE A 21 1.55 16.06 -14.84
C PHE A 21 0.90 17.19 -15.62
N PHE A 22 1.62 17.76 -16.58
CA PHE A 22 1.13 18.81 -17.48
C PHE A 22 0.40 18.26 -18.72
N ASP A 23 0.35 16.93 -18.93
CA ASP A 23 -0.40 16.32 -20.03
C ASP A 23 -1.88 16.16 -19.64
N LYS A 24 -2.67 17.16 -20.00
CA LYS A 24 -4.14 17.17 -19.82
C LYS A 24 -4.83 15.91 -20.36
N SER A 25 -4.29 15.28 -21.41
CA SER A 25 -4.88 14.07 -21.97
C SER A 25 -4.69 12.83 -21.07
N VAL A 26 -3.61 12.81 -20.28
CA VAL A 26 -3.37 11.75 -19.27
C VAL A 26 -4.37 11.89 -18.14
N TRP A 27 -4.55 13.09 -17.60
CA TRP A 27 -5.54 13.39 -16.55
C TRP A 27 -6.97 13.05 -16.97
N GLN A 28 -7.40 13.48 -18.17
CA GLN A 28 -8.74 13.15 -18.67
C GLN A 28 -8.97 11.65 -18.80
N LYS A 29 -7.95 10.89 -19.22
CA LYS A 29 -8.05 9.42 -19.28
C LYS A 29 -8.10 8.81 -17.89
N MET A 30 -7.33 9.33 -16.93
CA MET A 30 -7.37 8.87 -15.54
C MET A 30 -8.74 9.13 -14.91
N PHE A 31 -9.28 10.35 -14.97
CA PHE A 31 -10.60 10.67 -14.42
C PHE A 31 -11.72 9.83 -15.05
N ARG A 32 -11.68 9.64 -16.37
CA ARG A 32 -12.62 8.74 -17.04
C ARG A 32 -12.52 7.31 -16.51
N THR A 33 -11.31 6.81 -16.32
CA THR A 33 -11.07 5.45 -15.79
C THR A 33 -11.59 5.34 -14.36
N MET A 34 -11.26 6.29 -13.48
CA MET A 34 -11.66 6.27 -12.07
C MET A 34 -13.18 6.40 -11.91
N ASN A 35 -13.83 7.29 -12.66
CA ASN A 35 -15.30 7.38 -12.67
C ASN A 35 -15.94 6.09 -13.23
N THR A 36 -15.37 5.47 -14.26
CA THR A 36 -15.83 4.15 -14.74
C THR A 36 -15.72 3.06 -13.66
N CYS A 37 -14.70 3.16 -12.80
CA CYS A 37 -14.51 2.32 -11.63
C CYS A 37 -15.30 2.81 -10.40
N GLN A 38 -16.29 3.70 -10.57
CA GLN A 38 -17.17 4.19 -9.49
C GLN A 38 -16.48 4.95 -8.34
N PHE A 39 -15.27 5.49 -8.56
CA PHE A 39 -14.69 6.47 -7.66
C PHE A 39 -15.34 7.83 -7.85
N ASN A 40 -15.59 8.53 -6.74
CA ASN A 40 -16.25 9.84 -6.71
C ASN A 40 -15.45 10.89 -5.93
N ALA A 41 -14.23 10.56 -5.51
CA ALA A 41 -13.31 11.49 -4.88
C ALA A 41 -11.87 11.22 -5.34
N MET A 42 -11.05 12.27 -5.30
CA MET A 42 -9.61 12.20 -5.56
C MET A 42 -8.87 12.77 -4.34
N PHE A 43 -7.93 12.00 -3.80
CA PHE A 43 -7.00 12.48 -2.79
C PHE A 43 -5.70 12.84 -3.49
N PHE A 44 -5.48 14.14 -3.66
CA PHE A 44 -4.31 14.67 -4.35
C PHE A 44 -3.24 15.02 -3.32
N SER A 45 -2.12 14.29 -3.32
CA SER A 45 -0.99 14.54 -2.43
C SER A 45 0.11 15.29 -3.17
N ALA A 46 0.46 16.47 -2.69
CA ALA A 46 1.59 17.23 -3.18
C ALA A 46 2.71 17.24 -2.12
N ALA A 47 3.94 16.98 -2.56
CA ALA A 47 5.09 16.97 -1.67
C ALA A 47 5.37 18.36 -1.06
N GLU A 48 5.11 19.43 -1.83
CA GLU A 48 5.32 20.83 -1.46
C GLU A 48 4.13 21.68 -1.95
N VAL A 49 3.03 21.63 -1.20
CA VAL A 49 1.76 22.28 -1.56
C VAL A 49 1.89 23.80 -1.66
N PHE A 50 2.44 24.46 -0.64
CA PHE A 50 2.40 25.91 -0.57
C PHE A 50 3.27 26.61 -1.63
N PRO A 51 4.56 26.25 -1.81
CA PRO A 51 5.41 26.93 -2.80
C PRO A 51 4.94 26.77 -4.25
N CYS A 52 4.21 25.69 -4.56
CA CYS A 52 3.79 25.39 -5.93
C CYS A 52 2.36 25.87 -6.24
N MET A 53 1.49 25.96 -5.23
CA MET A 53 0.07 26.29 -5.42
C MET A 53 -0.26 27.74 -5.07
N ILE A 54 0.51 28.42 -4.22
CA ILE A 54 0.22 29.80 -3.82
C ILE A 54 1.47 30.66 -3.95
N GLY A 55 1.31 31.87 -4.52
CA GLY A 55 2.40 32.83 -4.60
C GLY A 55 2.70 33.41 -3.21
N LEU A 56 3.73 32.89 -2.53
CA LEU A 56 4.13 33.37 -1.21
C LEU A 56 5.01 34.62 -1.32
N SER A 57 4.36 35.79 -1.45
CA SER A 57 5.08 37.08 -1.34
C SER A 57 5.76 37.29 0.04
N VAL A 58 5.33 36.54 1.06
CA VAL A 58 5.81 36.63 2.45
C VAL A 58 7.07 35.78 2.70
N CYS A 59 7.34 34.77 1.86
CA CYS A 59 8.55 33.94 1.94
C CYS A 59 9.14 33.69 0.53
N PRO A 60 9.69 34.73 -0.12
CA PRO A 60 10.21 34.62 -1.49
C PRO A 60 11.40 33.66 -1.62
N ASP A 61 12.15 33.41 -0.54
CA ASP A 61 13.29 32.50 -0.51
C ASP A 61 12.89 31.01 -0.53
N ASP A 62 11.60 30.69 -0.31
CA ASP A 62 11.06 29.32 -0.37
C ASP A 62 10.44 28.98 -1.73
N ASN A 63 10.52 29.88 -2.72
CA ASN A 63 10.08 29.57 -4.08
C ASN A 63 11.04 28.55 -4.72
N LEU A 64 10.67 27.28 -4.61
CA LEU A 64 11.39 26.15 -5.22
C LEU A 64 11.42 26.21 -6.76
N ILE A 65 10.56 27.03 -7.35
CA ILE A 65 10.39 27.18 -8.80
C ILE A 65 10.30 28.65 -9.19
N ASP A 66 10.72 28.97 -10.41
CA ASP A 66 10.58 30.33 -10.95
C ASP A 66 9.11 30.72 -11.17
N GLU A 67 8.84 32.03 -11.26
CA GLU A 67 7.47 32.58 -11.36
C GLU A 67 6.69 32.00 -12.55
N ALA A 68 7.34 31.77 -13.70
CA ALA A 68 6.69 31.21 -14.87
C ALA A 68 6.31 29.74 -14.67
N ALA A 69 7.15 28.96 -13.98
CA ALA A 69 6.85 27.60 -13.58
C ALA A 69 5.72 27.56 -12.54
N ALA A 70 5.72 28.47 -11.56
CA ALA A 70 4.66 28.60 -10.57
C ALA A 70 3.30 28.91 -11.24
N ASP A 71 3.25 29.86 -12.16
CA ASP A 71 2.04 30.17 -12.93
C ASP A 71 1.53 28.94 -13.72
N GLY A 72 2.45 28.20 -14.35
CA GLY A 72 2.12 26.96 -15.06
C GLY A 72 1.54 25.88 -14.15
N CYS A 73 2.14 25.68 -12.96
CA CYS A 73 1.65 24.75 -11.94
C CYS A 73 0.26 25.17 -11.44
N GLN A 74 0.07 26.43 -11.05
CA GLN A 74 -1.20 26.94 -10.56
C GLN A 74 -2.32 26.76 -11.58
N GLN A 75 -2.09 27.11 -12.84
CA GLN A 75 -3.03 26.89 -13.94
C GLN A 75 -3.36 25.40 -14.11
N MET A 76 -2.36 24.53 -13.94
CA MET A 76 -2.57 23.09 -14.06
C MET A 76 -3.41 22.54 -12.90
N TYR A 77 -3.14 22.93 -11.64
CA TYR A 77 -3.96 22.50 -10.50
C TYR A 77 -5.43 22.94 -10.63
N HIS A 78 -5.69 24.21 -11.00
CA HIS A 78 -7.05 24.67 -11.27
C HIS A 78 -7.72 23.82 -12.34
N TRP A 79 -7.02 23.58 -13.45
CA TRP A 79 -7.55 22.75 -14.52
C TRP A 79 -7.83 21.32 -14.05
N ILE A 80 -6.93 20.71 -13.27
CA ILE A 80 -7.10 19.35 -12.70
C ILE A 80 -8.35 19.30 -11.82
N PHE A 81 -8.50 20.22 -10.86
CA PHE A 81 -9.63 20.20 -9.91
C PHE A 81 -10.97 20.49 -10.60
N GLN A 82 -11.02 21.46 -11.52
CA GLN A 82 -12.20 21.72 -12.33
C GLN A 82 -12.57 20.52 -13.19
N ASN A 83 -11.59 19.89 -13.85
CA ASN A 83 -11.86 18.71 -14.67
C ASN A 83 -12.24 17.50 -13.82
N ALA A 84 -11.75 17.34 -12.58
CA ALA A 84 -12.22 16.29 -11.70
C ALA A 84 -13.74 16.41 -11.45
N LEU A 85 -14.22 17.64 -11.18
CA LEU A 85 -15.63 17.92 -10.97
C LEU A 85 -16.48 17.62 -12.22
N ASP A 86 -15.98 17.86 -13.44
CA ASP A 86 -16.66 17.49 -14.69
C ASP A 86 -16.90 15.98 -14.84
N TYR A 87 -16.18 15.15 -14.07
CA TYR A 87 -16.33 13.69 -14.01
C TYR A 87 -17.02 13.22 -12.72
N ASP A 88 -17.67 14.11 -11.98
CA ASP A 88 -18.29 13.85 -10.67
C ASP A 88 -17.29 13.34 -9.61
N ILE A 89 -16.03 13.77 -9.70
CA ILE A 89 -14.96 13.44 -8.76
C ILE A 89 -14.67 14.66 -7.89
N ALA A 90 -14.98 14.55 -6.60
CA ALA A 90 -14.68 15.59 -5.61
C ALA A 90 -13.16 15.66 -5.33
N PRO A 91 -12.49 16.80 -5.60
CA PRO A 91 -11.06 16.94 -5.34
C PRO A 91 -10.79 17.30 -3.87
N TYR A 92 -9.93 16.53 -3.23
CA TYR A 92 -9.40 16.78 -1.89
C TYR A 92 -7.88 16.96 -1.98
N LEU A 93 -7.36 17.96 -1.27
CA LEU A 93 -5.93 18.23 -1.21
C LEU A 93 -5.34 17.68 0.09
N VAL A 94 -4.34 16.82 -0.02
CA VAL A 94 -3.57 16.30 1.12
C VAL A 94 -2.38 17.21 1.37
N LEU A 95 -2.27 17.71 2.60
CA LEU A 95 -1.21 18.62 3.01
C LEU A 95 -0.60 18.21 4.35
N ASN A 96 0.71 18.39 4.45
CA ASN A 96 1.44 18.30 5.72
C ASN A 96 1.74 19.73 6.18
N PRO A 97 0.96 20.27 7.14
CA PRO A 97 1.09 21.67 7.53
C PRO A 97 2.35 21.95 8.35
N LEU A 98 3.12 20.93 8.73
CA LEU A 98 4.24 21.06 9.67
C LEU A 98 5.57 21.43 9.02
N ARG A 99 5.62 21.57 7.69
CA ARG A 99 6.77 22.13 6.99
C ARG A 99 6.71 23.65 7.06
N VAL A 100 7.43 24.22 8.03
CA VAL A 100 7.51 25.66 8.26
C VAL A 100 8.98 26.09 8.17
N PRO A 101 9.29 27.22 7.52
CA PRO A 101 10.63 27.81 7.53
C PRO A 101 11.12 28.04 8.97
N SER A 102 12.42 27.85 9.23
CA SER A 102 12.97 27.92 10.59
C SER A 102 12.76 29.27 11.29
N ASP A 103 12.64 30.34 10.50
CA ASP A 103 12.61 31.71 10.98
C ASP A 103 11.20 32.30 11.04
N ALA A 104 10.18 31.54 10.62
CA ALA A 104 8.79 31.97 10.60
C ALA A 104 8.05 31.54 11.87
N ASP A 105 7.08 32.34 12.32
CA ASP A 105 6.09 31.87 13.31
C ASP A 105 5.20 30.80 12.65
N PRO A 106 5.19 29.55 13.16
CA PRO A 106 4.45 28.46 12.51
C PRO A 106 2.96 28.72 12.36
N VAL A 107 2.34 29.37 13.36
CA VAL A 107 0.91 29.62 13.33
C VAL A 107 0.59 30.70 12.30
N GLU A 108 1.29 31.83 12.31
CA GLU A 108 1.06 32.91 11.34
C GLU A 108 1.34 32.46 9.91
N TYR A 109 2.44 31.74 9.68
CA TYR A 109 2.82 31.23 8.36
C TYR A 109 1.74 30.30 7.78
N ILE A 110 1.35 29.27 8.55
CA ILE A 110 0.35 28.30 8.10
C ILE A 110 -1.01 28.98 7.92
N ARG A 111 -1.40 29.92 8.80
CA ARG A 111 -2.64 30.68 8.64
C ARG A 111 -2.68 31.45 7.34
N HIS A 112 -1.58 32.13 7.02
CA HIS A 112 -1.46 32.88 5.77
C HIS A 112 -1.55 31.96 4.56
N CYS A 113 -0.79 30.86 4.57
CA CYS A 113 -0.79 29.88 3.48
C CYS A 113 -2.17 29.24 3.29
N MET A 114 -2.82 28.82 4.36
CA MET A 114 -4.16 28.23 4.31
C MET A 114 -5.21 29.24 3.82
N ALA A 115 -5.15 30.49 4.25
CA ALA A 115 -6.08 31.52 3.77
C ALA A 115 -5.92 31.77 2.27
N ALA A 116 -4.67 31.92 1.80
CA ALA A 116 -4.37 32.09 0.38
C ALA A 116 -4.80 30.88 -0.46
N LEU A 117 -4.54 29.67 0.03
CA LEU A 117 -4.92 28.42 -0.64
C LEU A 117 -6.44 28.31 -0.80
N LEU A 118 -7.20 28.59 0.26
CA LEU A 118 -8.67 28.47 0.26
C LEU A 118 -9.35 29.55 -0.58
N ASP A 119 -8.76 30.74 -0.68
CA ASP A 119 -9.21 31.81 -1.57
C ASP A 119 -8.91 31.49 -3.04
N THR A 120 -7.71 30.95 -3.31
CA THR A 120 -7.28 30.61 -4.67
C THR A 120 -8.07 29.42 -5.21
N TYR A 121 -8.13 28.29 -4.49
CA TYR A 121 -8.68 27.02 -4.99
C TYR A 121 -10.10 26.76 -4.48
N THR A 122 -11.05 27.53 -4.98
CA THR A 122 -12.46 27.41 -4.59
C THR A 122 -13.09 26.06 -4.96
N GLU A 123 -12.51 25.35 -5.93
CA GLU A 123 -12.97 24.07 -6.48
C GLU A 123 -12.74 22.88 -5.54
N LEU A 124 -11.88 23.04 -4.52
CA LEU A 124 -11.61 21.99 -3.55
C LEU A 124 -12.88 21.66 -2.74
N SER A 125 -13.19 20.36 -2.66
CA SER A 125 -14.25 19.82 -1.82
C SER A 125 -13.84 19.68 -0.36
N GLY A 126 -12.53 19.57 -0.11
CA GLY A 126 -12.00 19.49 1.24
C GLY A 126 -10.48 19.43 1.30
N ILE A 127 -10.00 19.45 2.54
CA ILE A 127 -8.59 19.37 2.89
C ILE A 127 -8.35 18.13 3.75
N ILE A 128 -7.23 17.46 3.52
CA ILE A 128 -6.76 16.31 4.28
C ILE A 128 -5.44 16.68 4.95
N LEU A 129 -5.38 16.59 6.28
CA LEU A 129 -4.17 16.88 7.04
C LEU A 129 -3.41 15.61 7.36
N ASP A 130 -2.11 15.61 7.08
CA ASP A 130 -1.17 14.58 7.50
C ASP A 130 -0.28 15.06 8.65
N GLY A 131 0.27 14.14 9.45
CA GLY A 131 1.28 14.45 10.48
C GLY A 131 0.78 14.98 11.83
N VAL A 132 -0.49 14.76 12.21
CA VAL A 132 -1.14 15.40 13.39
C VAL A 132 -0.68 14.85 14.76
N GLY A 133 0.22 13.86 14.79
CA GLY A 133 0.41 12.95 15.95
C GLY A 133 1.02 13.48 17.25
N THR A 134 1.25 14.77 17.45
CA THR A 134 1.78 15.30 18.73
C THR A 134 0.88 16.37 19.36
N PRO A 135 0.86 16.53 20.69
CA PRO A 135 0.04 17.56 21.33
C PRO A 135 0.34 18.99 20.89
N GLN A 136 1.60 19.27 20.56
CA GLN A 136 2.03 20.55 20.01
C GLN A 136 1.42 20.77 18.61
N ASN A 137 1.46 19.74 17.75
CA ASN A 137 0.89 19.80 16.40
C ASN A 137 -0.62 20.05 16.45
N VAL A 138 -1.34 19.44 17.39
CA VAL A 138 -2.80 19.58 17.51
C VAL A 138 -3.22 21.03 17.80
N LYS A 139 -2.55 21.71 18.74
CA LYS A 139 -2.85 23.12 19.03
C LYS A 139 -2.59 24.02 17.82
N LEU A 140 -1.46 23.79 17.15
CA LEU A 140 -1.10 24.50 15.92
C LEU A 140 -2.14 24.25 14.83
N ILE A 141 -2.58 23.01 14.62
CA ILE A 141 -3.60 22.66 13.63
C ILE A 141 -4.94 23.33 13.93
N GLN A 142 -5.38 23.33 15.19
CA GLN A 142 -6.62 24.02 15.56
C GLN A 142 -6.56 25.51 15.19
N GLN A 143 -5.49 26.20 15.60
CA GLN A 143 -5.37 27.65 15.43
C GLN A 143 -5.06 28.06 13.98
N ALA A 144 -4.26 27.26 13.27
CA ALA A 144 -3.71 27.63 11.99
C ALA A 144 -4.46 27.07 10.79
N VAL A 145 -5.15 25.94 10.98
CA VAL A 145 -5.86 25.25 9.90
C VAL A 145 -7.36 25.25 10.16
N VAL A 146 -7.82 24.69 11.27
CA VAL A 146 -9.26 24.51 11.55
C VAL A 146 -9.98 25.85 11.61
N ASP A 147 -9.46 26.79 12.41
CA ASP A 147 -10.07 28.11 12.58
C ASP A 147 -10.09 28.92 11.28
N VAL A 148 -9.08 28.77 10.41
CA VAL A 148 -9.01 29.45 9.11
C VAL A 148 -9.98 28.82 8.12
N LEU A 149 -10.04 27.49 8.07
CA LEU A 149 -10.97 26.76 7.22
C LEU A 149 -12.42 27.12 7.56
N ASP A 150 -12.78 27.13 8.84
CA ASP A 150 -14.12 27.47 9.28
C ASP A 150 -14.50 28.93 9.02
N ALA A 151 -13.51 29.83 9.00
CA ALA A 151 -13.74 31.24 8.68
C ALA A 151 -13.89 31.49 7.17
N ALA A 152 -13.05 30.86 6.34
CA ALA A 152 -12.98 31.13 4.90
C ALA A 152 -13.89 30.22 4.07
N ARG A 153 -13.91 28.92 4.39
CA ARG A 153 -14.61 27.86 3.64
C ARG A 153 -15.28 26.89 4.62
N PRO A 154 -16.28 27.33 5.40
CA PRO A 154 -17.00 26.44 6.30
C PRO A 154 -17.69 25.29 5.54
N ASP A 155 -17.93 25.46 4.23
CA ASP A 155 -18.49 24.47 3.32
C ASP A 155 -17.54 23.30 2.98
N ALA A 156 -16.23 23.51 3.08
CA ALA A 156 -15.24 22.48 2.76
C ALA A 156 -15.13 21.42 3.87
N ALA A 157 -14.91 20.18 3.46
CA ALA A 157 -14.64 19.08 4.38
C ALA A 157 -13.22 19.19 4.97
N LEU A 158 -13.06 18.73 6.21
CA LEU A 158 -11.76 18.56 6.85
C LEU A 158 -11.61 17.09 7.23
N ILE A 159 -10.53 16.47 6.76
CA ILE A 159 -10.17 15.09 7.07
C ILE A 159 -8.80 15.09 7.74
N ILE A 160 -8.62 14.28 8.77
CA ILE A 160 -7.33 14.09 9.46
C ILE A 160 -6.83 12.67 9.18
N ARG A 161 -5.64 12.51 8.62
CA ARG A 161 -4.96 11.20 8.57
C ARG A 161 -4.47 10.87 9.97
N ALA A 162 -5.02 9.81 10.54
CA ALA A 162 -4.93 9.49 11.96
C ALA A 162 -3.91 8.36 12.29
N GLY A 163 -2.93 8.15 11.41
CA GLY A 163 -1.93 7.09 11.57
C GLY A 163 -1.12 7.22 12.87
N GLY A 164 -1.20 6.20 13.73
CA GLY A 164 -0.39 6.10 14.95
C GLY A 164 -0.77 7.08 16.07
N VAL A 165 -1.95 7.69 16.01
CA VAL A 165 -2.42 8.64 17.02
C VAL A 165 -3.58 8.07 17.83
N ASP A 166 -3.65 8.46 19.11
CA ASP A 166 -4.76 8.14 19.99
C ASP A 166 -6.05 8.86 19.57
N ALA A 167 -7.13 8.09 19.41
CA ALA A 167 -8.41 8.59 18.89
C ALA A 167 -9.08 9.58 19.86
N ASP A 168 -9.11 9.24 21.16
CA ASP A 168 -9.72 10.08 22.19
C ASP A 168 -9.00 11.42 22.31
N PHE A 169 -7.67 11.41 22.24
CA PHE A 169 -6.85 12.62 22.28
C PHE A 169 -7.18 13.57 21.13
N ILE A 170 -7.19 13.07 19.88
CA ILE A 170 -7.42 13.94 18.71
C ILE A 170 -8.84 14.48 18.69
N THR A 171 -9.83 13.63 18.94
CA THR A 171 -11.25 13.97 18.82
C THR A 171 -11.72 14.94 19.88
N SER A 172 -11.14 14.88 21.08
CA SER A 172 -11.39 15.86 22.16
C SER A 172 -10.64 17.18 21.96
N SER A 173 -9.56 17.19 21.17
CA SER A 173 -8.69 18.35 21.03
C SER A 173 -8.96 19.19 19.77
N LEU A 174 -9.51 18.59 18.71
CA LEU A 174 -9.86 19.29 17.48
C LEU A 174 -11.37 19.45 17.36
N THR A 175 -11.82 20.68 17.19
CA THR A 175 -13.25 20.99 17.05
C THR A 175 -13.48 22.01 15.95
N ARG A 176 -14.45 21.74 15.09
CA ARG A 176 -14.95 22.71 14.11
C ARG A 176 -16.08 23.55 14.70
N ARG A 177 -16.25 24.75 14.18
CA ARG A 177 -17.38 25.64 14.48
C ARG A 177 -18.66 25.10 13.82
N GLY A 178 -19.76 25.14 14.56
CA GLY A 178 -21.07 24.68 14.08
C GLY A 178 -21.24 23.16 14.15
N ASN A 179 -22.17 22.61 13.34
CA ASN A 179 -22.54 21.19 13.36
C ASN A 179 -21.70 20.32 12.40
N ARG A 180 -20.55 20.79 11.93
CA ARG A 180 -19.73 20.05 10.96
C ARG A 180 -18.73 19.17 11.68
N LYS A 181 -18.75 17.87 11.38
CA LYS A 181 -17.81 16.90 11.93
C LYS A 181 -16.49 16.91 11.14
N ILE A 182 -15.42 16.47 11.80
CA ILE A 182 -14.13 16.19 11.19
C ILE A 182 -14.15 14.73 10.74
N GLY A 183 -13.74 14.45 9.50
CA GLY A 183 -13.51 13.08 9.04
C GLY A 183 -12.12 12.60 9.46
N TYR A 184 -11.95 11.29 9.61
CA TYR A 184 -10.67 10.67 9.97
C TYR A 184 -10.32 9.59 8.95
N CYS A 185 -9.15 9.72 8.35
CA CYS A 185 -8.60 8.74 7.41
C CYS A 185 -7.69 7.79 8.21
N VAL A 186 -8.11 6.53 8.37
CA VAL A 186 -7.48 5.56 9.28
C VAL A 186 -7.12 4.32 8.47
N LYS A 187 -5.89 3.82 8.64
CA LYS A 187 -5.43 2.59 7.99
C LYS A 187 -6.26 1.39 8.47
N TYR A 188 -6.74 0.58 7.54
CA TYR A 188 -7.57 -0.59 7.84
C TYR A 188 -6.75 -1.75 8.44
N THR A 189 -5.57 -2.01 7.88
CA THR A 189 -4.62 -3.07 8.28
C THR A 189 -3.16 -2.57 8.12
N SER A 190 -2.86 -1.40 8.69
CA SER A 190 -1.58 -0.69 8.51
C SER A 190 -1.21 -0.45 7.02
N ASP A 191 0.07 -0.57 6.61
CA ASP A 191 0.50 -0.40 5.20
C ASP A 191 0.36 -1.68 4.34
N HIS A 192 -0.28 -2.73 4.86
CA HIS A 192 -0.52 -3.97 4.11
C HIS A 192 -2.01 -4.24 3.99
N LEU A 193 -2.39 -5.09 3.03
CA LEU A 193 -3.69 -5.73 3.02
C LEU A 193 -3.46 -7.22 3.26
N VAL A 194 -4.01 -7.74 4.36
CA VAL A 194 -3.72 -9.10 4.83
C VAL A 194 -4.95 -9.96 5.02
N ASP A 195 -6.12 -9.36 5.23
CA ASP A 195 -7.40 -10.06 5.32
C ASP A 195 -8.57 -9.10 5.11
N HIS A 196 -9.81 -9.63 5.12
CA HIS A 196 -11.02 -8.83 5.06
C HIS A 196 -11.41 -8.22 6.41
N ASN A 197 -10.92 -8.77 7.52
CA ASN A 197 -11.08 -8.18 8.84
C ASN A 197 -10.10 -7.01 9.06
N ASN A 198 -10.51 -6.05 9.89
CA ASN A 198 -9.69 -4.89 10.24
C ASN A 198 -8.77 -5.19 11.43
N ASP A 199 -7.78 -4.32 11.64
CA ASP A 199 -6.95 -4.35 12.85
C ASP A 199 -7.62 -3.62 14.03
N GLU A 200 -7.15 -3.88 15.25
CA GLU A 200 -7.70 -3.30 16.48
C GLU A 200 -7.44 -1.78 16.56
N ALA A 201 -6.48 -1.22 15.81
CA ALA A 201 -6.35 0.24 15.72
C ALA A 201 -7.53 0.85 14.94
N PHE A 202 -7.90 0.27 13.80
CA PHE A 202 -9.05 0.70 13.03
C PHE A 202 -10.36 0.55 13.83
N ALA A 203 -10.57 -0.59 14.49
CA ALA A 203 -11.75 -0.83 15.33
C ALA A 203 -11.91 0.24 16.43
N ARG A 204 -10.82 0.57 17.14
CA ARG A 204 -10.85 1.63 18.18
C ARG A 204 -11.22 3.00 17.62
N TRP A 205 -10.82 3.31 16.39
CA TRP A 205 -11.24 4.55 15.74
C TRP A 205 -12.73 4.55 15.40
N VAL A 206 -13.26 3.45 14.87
CA VAL A 206 -14.70 3.30 14.61
C VAL A 206 -15.51 3.51 15.90
N ASP A 207 -15.09 2.90 17.01
CA ASP A 207 -15.74 3.05 18.31
C ASP A 207 -15.66 4.50 18.86
N ALA A 208 -14.54 5.19 18.65
CA ALA A 208 -14.30 6.52 19.22
C ALA A 208 -15.10 7.64 18.53
N VAL A 209 -15.31 7.58 17.21
CA VAL A 209 -15.91 8.71 16.45
C VAL A 209 -17.22 8.39 15.75
N ASP A 210 -17.74 7.19 15.94
CA ASP A 210 -18.82 6.60 15.14
C ASP A 210 -18.38 6.45 13.66
N GLY A 211 -18.73 5.33 13.04
CA GLY A 211 -18.22 5.00 11.70
C GLY A 211 -18.49 6.08 10.65
N GLU A 212 -19.54 6.89 10.82
CA GLU A 212 -19.93 7.97 9.90
C GLU A 212 -18.84 9.01 9.60
N ASN A 213 -17.76 9.07 10.40
CA ASN A 213 -16.62 9.98 10.19
C ASN A 213 -15.35 9.26 9.73
N ILE A 214 -15.36 7.93 9.56
CA ILE A 214 -14.18 7.15 9.19
C ILE A 214 -14.08 6.94 7.68
N ILE A 215 -12.93 7.29 7.12
CA ILE A 215 -12.49 6.89 5.79
C ILE A 215 -11.42 5.83 5.97
N ALA A 216 -11.68 4.60 5.51
CA ALA A 216 -10.71 3.53 5.56
C ALA A 216 -9.62 3.72 4.51
N GLU A 217 -8.37 3.89 4.95
CA GLU A 217 -7.20 3.96 4.10
C GLU A 217 -6.59 2.57 3.95
N PHE A 218 -6.14 2.23 2.76
CA PHE A 218 -5.55 0.92 2.49
C PHE A 218 -4.17 1.08 1.86
N GLY A 219 -3.15 0.50 2.50
CA GLY A 219 -1.81 0.33 1.97
C GLY A 219 -1.61 -1.07 1.39
N PHE A 220 -0.74 -1.15 0.38
CA PHE A 220 -0.51 -2.37 -0.41
C PHE A 220 0.97 -2.68 -0.55
N ALA A 221 1.73 -2.31 0.49
CA ALA A 221 3.17 -2.42 0.51
C ALA A 221 3.64 -3.88 0.37
N ASN A 222 2.78 -4.84 0.73
CA ASN A 222 3.02 -6.25 0.53
C ASN A 222 2.74 -6.71 -0.89
N PHE A 223 2.19 -5.93 -1.82
CA PHE A 223 1.98 -6.38 -3.20
C PHE A 223 2.99 -5.81 -4.19
N GLU A 224 3.75 -4.79 -3.81
CA GLU A 224 4.80 -4.19 -4.65
C GLU A 224 5.86 -5.24 -5.08
N PRO A 225 6.17 -5.40 -6.38
CA PRO A 225 5.79 -4.53 -7.51
C PRO A 225 4.65 -5.09 -8.39
N TRP A 226 4.05 -6.20 -7.98
CA TRP A 226 3.07 -6.95 -8.75
C TRP A 226 1.67 -6.35 -8.68
N THR A 227 0.87 -6.59 -9.72
CA THR A 227 -0.58 -6.34 -9.65
C THR A 227 -1.24 -7.43 -8.81
N CYS A 228 -2.25 -7.07 -8.03
CA CYS A 228 -3.08 -8.02 -7.29
C CYS A 228 -4.56 -7.60 -7.35
N PHE A 229 -5.44 -8.56 -7.10
CA PHE A 229 -6.83 -8.31 -6.75
C PHE A 229 -7.42 -9.59 -6.15
N SER A 230 -8.22 -9.43 -5.10
CA SER A 230 -9.05 -10.50 -4.53
C SER A 230 -10.46 -9.97 -4.44
N PHE A 231 -11.37 -10.43 -5.31
CA PHE A 231 -12.75 -9.94 -5.26
C PHE A 231 -13.42 -10.37 -3.97
N ASP A 232 -13.11 -11.56 -3.46
CA ASP A 232 -13.67 -12.07 -2.20
C ASP A 232 -13.21 -11.21 -1.01
N THR A 233 -11.90 -10.96 -0.87
CA THR A 233 -11.36 -10.10 0.19
C THR A 233 -11.96 -8.70 0.12
N ILE A 234 -11.92 -8.06 -1.07
CA ILE A 234 -12.40 -6.68 -1.24
C ILE A 234 -13.92 -6.58 -1.03
N THR A 235 -14.71 -7.53 -1.54
CA THR A 235 -16.18 -7.51 -1.37
C THR A 235 -16.56 -7.60 0.10
N ASN A 236 -15.89 -8.46 0.87
CA ASN A 236 -16.13 -8.59 2.30
C ASN A 236 -15.73 -7.32 3.05
N ILE A 237 -14.58 -6.69 2.71
CA ILE A 237 -14.19 -5.38 3.27
C ILE A 237 -15.26 -4.33 3.00
N LEU A 238 -15.76 -4.24 1.76
CA LEU A 238 -16.80 -3.26 1.41
C LEU A 238 -18.10 -3.50 2.19
N SER A 239 -18.46 -4.76 2.48
CA SER A 239 -19.57 -5.11 3.36
C SER A 239 -19.30 -4.62 4.79
N ASN A 240 -18.14 -4.98 5.35
CA ASN A 240 -17.73 -4.60 6.70
C ASN A 240 -17.73 -3.08 6.91
N LEU A 241 -17.19 -2.32 5.95
CA LEU A 241 -17.22 -0.85 5.99
C LEU A 241 -18.64 -0.28 5.94
N THR A 242 -19.53 -0.90 5.16
CA THR A 242 -20.93 -0.49 5.06
C THR A 242 -21.68 -0.78 6.36
N GLU A 243 -21.47 -1.95 6.95
CA GLU A 243 -22.06 -2.37 8.23
C GLU A 243 -21.57 -1.50 9.39
N ALA A 244 -20.29 -1.14 9.40
CA ALA A 244 -19.71 -0.20 10.36
C ALA A 244 -20.16 1.25 10.14
N GLY A 245 -20.89 1.56 9.06
CA GLY A 245 -21.34 2.92 8.77
C GLY A 245 -20.23 3.87 8.32
N CYS A 246 -19.11 3.35 7.79
CA CYS A 246 -17.96 4.15 7.39
C CYS A 246 -18.31 5.22 6.34
N LEU A 247 -17.77 6.43 6.50
CA LEU A 247 -17.91 7.53 5.54
C LEU A 247 -17.43 7.12 4.15
N GLY A 248 -16.29 6.44 4.08
CA GLY A 248 -15.64 6.13 2.82
C GLY A 248 -14.45 5.19 2.88
N LEU A 249 -13.77 5.07 1.74
CA LEU A 249 -12.53 4.34 1.57
C LEU A 249 -11.57 5.10 0.64
N ALA A 250 -10.28 4.82 0.79
CA ALA A 250 -9.20 5.44 0.03
C ALA A 250 -8.02 4.44 -0.19
N PRO A 251 -8.11 3.53 -1.17
CA PRO A 251 -7.00 2.67 -1.55
C PRO A 251 -5.87 3.47 -2.18
N LEU A 252 -4.66 3.31 -1.65
CA LEU A 252 -3.42 3.76 -2.30
C LEU A 252 -3.18 2.98 -3.60
N PRO A 253 -2.43 3.53 -4.57
CA PRO A 253 -1.97 2.73 -5.70
C PRO A 253 -1.04 1.60 -5.21
N LEU A 254 -0.95 0.52 -5.99
CA LEU A 254 -0.10 -0.63 -5.67
C LEU A 254 1.41 -0.32 -5.68
N SER A 255 1.83 0.86 -6.14
CA SER A 255 3.24 1.27 -6.20
C SER A 255 3.34 2.80 -6.17
N PRO A 256 3.05 3.44 -5.02
CA PRO A 256 3.06 4.89 -4.90
C PRO A 256 4.41 5.51 -5.28
N GLY A 257 5.51 4.79 -5.00
CA GLY A 257 6.88 5.24 -5.33
C GLY A 257 7.18 5.39 -6.82
N GLN A 258 6.34 4.82 -7.71
CA GLN A 258 6.48 4.93 -9.16
C GLN A 258 5.36 5.75 -9.82
N TRP A 259 4.46 6.33 -9.03
CA TRP A 259 3.27 6.98 -9.58
C TRP A 259 3.61 8.11 -10.58
N PRO A 260 2.90 8.21 -11.71
CA PRO A 260 1.77 7.38 -12.16
C PRO A 260 2.21 6.22 -13.05
N HIS A 261 3.52 5.99 -13.15
CA HIS A 261 4.12 4.97 -13.99
C HIS A 261 4.12 3.60 -13.32
N VAL A 262 4.56 2.60 -14.07
CA VAL A 262 4.78 1.24 -13.58
C VAL A 262 6.10 0.74 -14.14
N SER A 263 6.76 -0.14 -13.41
CA SER A 263 7.94 -0.87 -13.88
C SER A 263 7.63 -1.90 -14.98
N ASP A 264 6.34 -2.14 -15.27
CA ASP A 264 5.87 -3.13 -16.23
C ASP A 264 5.96 -2.61 -17.68
N SER A 265 6.66 -3.33 -18.55
CA SER A 265 6.87 -2.91 -19.94
C SER A 265 5.62 -2.91 -20.84
N PHE A 266 4.52 -3.56 -20.44
CA PHE A 266 3.26 -3.59 -21.21
C PHE A 266 2.41 -2.33 -21.01
N PHE A 267 2.62 -1.61 -19.90
CA PHE A 267 1.80 -0.46 -19.52
C PHE A 267 2.66 0.77 -19.28
N LYS A 268 2.13 1.94 -19.67
CA LYS A 268 2.78 3.22 -19.36
C LYS A 268 2.39 3.75 -17.99
N TYR A 269 1.16 3.44 -17.55
CA TYR A 269 0.58 4.02 -16.34
C TYR A 269 -0.06 2.97 -15.44
N GLN A 270 0.01 3.21 -14.14
CA GLN A 270 -0.48 2.32 -13.11
C GLN A 270 -2.00 2.15 -13.16
N TRP A 271 -2.76 3.22 -13.34
CA TRP A 271 -4.21 3.15 -13.50
C TRP A 271 -4.67 2.40 -14.75
N GLN A 272 -3.77 2.11 -15.70
CA GLN A 272 -4.06 1.23 -16.84
C GLN A 272 -3.81 -0.23 -16.48
N ARG A 273 -2.67 -0.53 -15.85
CA ARG A 273 -2.30 -1.87 -15.39
C ARG A 273 -3.31 -2.38 -14.36
N ASP A 274 -3.64 -1.55 -13.38
CA ASP A 274 -4.40 -1.90 -12.19
C ASP A 274 -5.91 -1.66 -12.37
N LEU A 275 -6.44 -1.77 -13.61
CA LEU A 275 -7.86 -1.48 -13.89
C LEU A 275 -8.82 -2.38 -13.11
N ILE A 276 -8.52 -3.67 -13.02
CA ILE A 276 -9.35 -4.63 -12.26
C ILE A 276 -9.32 -4.31 -10.77
N TRP A 277 -8.14 -3.96 -10.26
CA TRP A 277 -7.95 -3.52 -8.88
C TRP A 277 -8.84 -2.32 -8.54
N TYR A 278 -8.78 -1.24 -9.34
CA TYR A 278 -9.65 -0.09 -9.14
C TYR A 278 -11.13 -0.46 -9.28
N SER A 279 -11.49 -1.34 -10.22
CA SER A 279 -12.88 -1.78 -10.38
C SER A 279 -13.40 -2.50 -9.13
N ALA A 280 -12.61 -3.40 -8.54
CA ALA A 280 -12.97 -4.12 -7.33
C ALA A 280 -13.19 -3.18 -6.14
N TRP A 281 -12.24 -2.27 -5.87
CA TRP A 281 -12.38 -1.24 -4.83
C TRP A 281 -13.51 -0.24 -5.08
N GLY A 282 -13.85 -0.03 -6.35
CA GLY A 282 -15.04 0.67 -6.80
C GLY A 282 -16.36 0.04 -6.37
N GLY A 283 -16.34 -1.23 -5.96
CA GLY A 283 -17.52 -2.04 -5.66
C GLY A 283 -18.06 -2.80 -6.86
N MET A 284 -17.29 -2.93 -7.94
CA MET A 284 -17.69 -3.73 -9.10
C MET A 284 -17.28 -5.18 -8.90
N GLY A 285 -18.26 -6.08 -8.81
CA GLY A 285 -17.99 -7.52 -8.80
C GLY A 285 -17.68 -8.08 -10.21
N ILE A 286 -17.14 -9.30 -10.26
CA ILE A 286 -16.81 -10.04 -11.50
C ILE A 286 -18.00 -10.09 -12.46
N GLU A 287 -19.21 -10.37 -11.96
CA GLU A 287 -20.40 -10.46 -12.81
C GLU A 287 -20.84 -9.11 -13.40
N GLN A 288 -20.54 -8.00 -12.73
CA GLN A 288 -20.76 -6.67 -13.29
C GLN A 288 -19.75 -6.37 -14.40
N LEU A 289 -18.46 -6.63 -14.16
CA LEU A 289 -17.41 -6.50 -15.17
C LEU A 289 -17.71 -7.35 -16.41
N LYS A 290 -18.23 -8.57 -16.20
CA LYS A 290 -18.69 -9.46 -17.27
C LYS A 290 -19.81 -8.85 -18.11
N ARG A 291 -20.86 -8.34 -17.45
CA ARG A 291 -21.98 -7.67 -18.13
C ARG A 291 -21.54 -6.43 -18.92
N GLN A 292 -20.52 -5.73 -18.43
CA GLN A 292 -19.95 -4.55 -19.09
C GLN A 292 -18.93 -4.92 -20.19
N ASN A 293 -18.59 -6.19 -20.35
CA ASN A 293 -17.62 -6.70 -21.33
C ASN A 293 -16.23 -6.04 -21.20
N ARG A 294 -15.78 -5.79 -19.96
CA ARG A 294 -14.52 -5.10 -19.66
C ARG A 294 -13.82 -5.66 -18.41
N PRO A 295 -12.47 -5.78 -18.42
CA PRO A 295 -11.63 -5.75 -19.61
C PRO A 295 -11.90 -6.99 -20.49
N LYS A 296 -11.65 -6.90 -21.81
CA LYS A 296 -12.01 -7.99 -22.75
C LYS A 296 -11.35 -9.33 -22.42
N TRP A 297 -10.13 -9.28 -21.89
CA TRP A 297 -9.39 -10.49 -21.51
C TRP A 297 -10.09 -11.24 -20.38
N LEU A 298 -10.69 -10.53 -19.41
CA LEU A 298 -11.38 -11.12 -18.26
C LEU A 298 -12.52 -12.02 -18.73
N ILE A 299 -13.23 -11.60 -19.78
CA ILE A 299 -14.37 -12.35 -20.34
C ILE A 299 -13.90 -13.65 -21.00
N ARG A 300 -12.81 -13.57 -21.78
CA ARG A 300 -12.25 -14.72 -22.51
C ARG A 300 -11.53 -15.70 -21.60
N ASN A 301 -10.98 -15.19 -20.51
CA ASN A 301 -10.12 -15.93 -19.60
C ASN A 301 -10.68 -16.00 -18.17
N PHE A 302 -12.01 -15.92 -18.00
CA PHE A 302 -12.64 -15.86 -16.68
C PHE A 302 -12.25 -17.04 -15.77
N ARG A 303 -11.92 -18.19 -16.37
CA ARG A 303 -11.47 -19.39 -15.66
C ARG A 303 -10.08 -19.25 -15.03
N LEU A 304 -9.37 -18.16 -15.29
CA LEU A 304 -8.07 -17.85 -14.66
C LEU A 304 -8.23 -17.04 -13.38
N ILE A 305 -9.40 -16.43 -13.15
CA ILE A 305 -9.61 -15.49 -12.04
C ILE A 305 -9.27 -16.13 -10.70
N SER A 306 -9.74 -17.35 -10.44
CA SER A 306 -9.48 -18.04 -9.18
C SER A 306 -7.98 -18.25 -8.91
N GLY A 307 -7.17 -18.46 -9.95
CA GLY A 307 -5.71 -18.54 -9.79
C GLY A 307 -5.04 -17.19 -9.57
N PHE A 308 -5.60 -16.11 -10.13
CA PHE A 308 -5.14 -14.74 -9.86
C PHE A 308 -5.51 -14.27 -8.44
N GLU A 309 -6.67 -14.71 -7.93
CA GLU A 309 -7.06 -14.49 -6.54
C GLU A 309 -6.20 -15.34 -5.59
N ALA A 310 -5.92 -16.60 -5.94
CA ALA A 310 -5.00 -17.44 -5.18
C ALA A 310 -3.60 -16.81 -5.06
N ALA A 311 -3.09 -16.21 -6.15
CA ALA A 311 -1.84 -15.46 -6.14
C ALA A 311 -1.85 -14.31 -5.11
N SER A 312 -2.94 -13.54 -5.07
CA SER A 312 -3.10 -12.44 -4.09
C SER A 312 -3.17 -12.99 -2.66
N ARG A 313 -3.89 -14.10 -2.45
CA ARG A 313 -4.05 -14.73 -1.13
C ARG A 313 -2.74 -15.27 -0.56
N ILE A 314 -1.82 -15.78 -1.39
CA ILE A 314 -0.47 -16.18 -0.95
C ILE A 314 0.22 -15.02 -0.22
N ILE A 315 0.18 -13.83 -0.81
CA ILE A 315 0.84 -12.65 -0.26
C ILE A 315 0.16 -12.18 1.03
N GLU A 316 -1.17 -12.16 1.05
CA GLU A 316 -1.97 -11.86 2.24
C GLU A 316 -1.59 -12.79 3.41
N LEU A 317 -1.62 -14.11 3.18
CA LEU A 317 -1.31 -15.13 4.18
C LEU A 317 0.14 -15.06 4.68
N LEU A 318 1.11 -14.91 3.78
CA LEU A 318 2.51 -14.74 4.16
C LEU A 318 2.72 -13.49 5.01
N THR A 319 1.98 -12.42 4.71
CA THR A 319 2.05 -11.19 5.50
C THR A 319 1.38 -11.41 6.85
N LEU A 320 0.19 -12.01 6.90
CA LEU A 320 -0.53 -12.26 8.14
C LEU A 320 0.23 -13.19 9.10
N TYR A 321 0.83 -14.27 8.58
CA TYR A 321 1.53 -15.28 9.38
C TYR A 321 2.92 -14.82 9.84
N PHE A 322 3.62 -14.00 9.04
CA PHE A 322 4.99 -13.57 9.33
C PHE A 322 5.14 -12.08 9.66
N ALA A 323 4.13 -11.23 9.60
CA ALA A 323 4.24 -9.85 10.09
C ALA A 323 3.80 -9.83 11.56
N GLY A 324 4.77 -9.88 12.48
CA GLY A 324 4.51 -9.83 13.92
C GLY A 324 4.39 -8.43 14.51
N ASP A 325 4.42 -7.37 13.68
CA ASP A 325 4.02 -6.03 14.12
C ASP A 325 3.39 -5.19 12.99
N ARG A 326 2.66 -4.14 13.40
CA ARG A 326 1.97 -3.20 12.51
C ARG A 326 2.93 -2.28 11.75
N THR A 327 4.26 -2.44 11.88
CA THR A 327 5.23 -1.49 11.32
C THR A 327 5.62 -1.77 9.88
N SER A 328 4.94 -2.69 9.20
CA SER A 328 5.11 -2.86 7.75
C SER A 328 6.55 -3.12 7.31
N ALA A 329 7.33 -3.67 8.24
CA ALA A 329 8.73 -3.99 8.07
C ALA A 329 8.91 -5.21 7.18
N TRP A 330 7.95 -6.15 7.23
CA TRP A 330 8.01 -7.38 6.47
C TRP A 330 7.57 -7.18 5.02
N ARG A 331 8.40 -7.67 4.08
CA ARG A 331 8.11 -7.66 2.64
C ARG A 331 8.29 -9.06 2.05
N PRO A 332 7.20 -9.82 1.85
CA PRO A 332 7.31 -11.22 1.45
C PRO A 332 7.98 -11.42 0.08
N GLN A 333 7.86 -10.46 -0.85
CA GLN A 333 8.48 -10.53 -2.19
C GLN A 333 10.00 -10.60 -2.12
N TYR A 334 10.57 -9.86 -1.17
CA TYR A 334 12.00 -9.70 -1.00
C TYR A 334 12.55 -10.59 0.11
N CYS A 335 11.69 -11.39 0.73
CA CYS A 335 12.03 -12.16 1.92
C CYS A 335 12.77 -11.31 2.96
N SER A 336 12.36 -10.05 3.14
CA SER A 336 13.14 -9.07 3.90
C SER A 336 12.35 -8.40 5.01
N VAL A 337 13.04 -8.10 6.11
CA VAL A 337 12.54 -7.30 7.22
C VAL A 337 13.29 -5.96 7.26
N GLU A 338 12.54 -4.86 7.28
CA GLU A 338 13.08 -3.52 7.47
C GLU A 338 13.33 -3.21 8.94
N THR A 339 14.47 -2.59 9.25
CA THR A 339 14.81 -2.14 10.60
C THR A 339 15.38 -0.73 10.55
N GLU A 340 15.61 -0.12 11.72
CA GLU A 340 16.35 1.16 11.81
C GLU A 340 17.75 1.09 11.19
N ARG A 341 18.32 -0.11 11.02
CA ARG A 341 19.64 -0.33 10.41
C ARG A 341 19.57 -0.62 8.91
N GLY A 342 18.38 -0.57 8.33
CA GLY A 342 18.09 -0.97 6.96
C GLY A 342 17.57 -2.40 6.84
N PRO A 343 17.35 -2.86 5.60
CA PRO A 343 16.75 -4.15 5.32
C PRO A 343 17.73 -5.30 5.48
N HIS A 344 17.21 -6.44 5.90
CA HIS A 344 17.94 -7.70 5.94
C HIS A 344 17.03 -8.89 5.62
N LEU A 345 17.63 -10.02 5.27
CA LEU A 345 16.91 -11.25 4.94
C LEU A 345 16.14 -11.77 6.17
N MET A 346 14.92 -12.26 6.01
CA MET A 346 14.27 -13.13 7.01
C MET A 346 14.83 -14.54 6.87
N SER A 347 15.87 -14.83 7.64
CA SER A 347 16.59 -16.11 7.59
C SER A 347 15.74 -17.28 8.11
N LEU A 348 16.20 -18.51 7.88
CA LEU A 348 15.58 -19.69 8.51
C LEU A 348 15.53 -19.58 10.04
N SER A 349 16.58 -19.01 10.64
CA SER A 349 16.62 -18.80 12.09
C SER A 349 15.61 -17.77 12.56
N ASP A 350 15.39 -16.69 11.80
CA ASP A 350 14.38 -15.68 12.17
C ASP A 350 12.95 -16.22 11.96
N MET A 351 12.72 -17.04 10.92
CA MET A 351 11.42 -17.72 10.69
C MET A 351 10.99 -18.60 11.86
N LEU A 352 11.94 -19.21 12.59
CA LEU A 352 11.65 -20.01 13.78
C LEU A 352 11.26 -19.14 14.98
N GLN A 353 11.84 -17.95 15.10
CA GLN A 353 11.61 -17.06 16.23
C GLN A 353 11.33 -15.63 15.78
N PRO A 354 10.21 -15.36 15.10
CA PRO A 354 9.90 -14.02 14.62
C PRO A 354 9.89 -13.00 15.77
N GLY A 355 9.33 -13.36 16.94
CA GLY A 355 9.31 -12.52 18.15
C GLY A 355 10.68 -12.20 18.78
N GLY A 356 11.77 -12.83 18.30
CA GLY A 356 13.14 -12.46 18.68
C GLY A 356 13.66 -11.20 17.96
N LEU A 357 12.96 -10.77 16.91
CA LEU A 357 13.20 -9.50 16.24
C LEU A 357 12.57 -8.38 17.08
N SER A 358 13.32 -7.33 17.38
CA SER A 358 12.82 -6.16 18.13
C SER A 358 11.62 -5.49 17.45
N GLU A 359 11.51 -5.71 16.14
CA GLU A 359 10.47 -5.27 15.22
C GLU A 359 9.23 -6.18 15.24
N TYR A 360 9.16 -7.16 16.13
CA TYR A 360 8.06 -8.13 16.23
C TYR A 360 7.44 -8.12 17.63
N SER A 361 7.49 -6.96 18.31
CA SER A 361 7.15 -6.87 19.72
C SER A 361 5.66 -7.10 19.99
N GLY A 362 5.28 -8.37 20.16
CA GLY A 362 4.32 -8.84 21.15
C GLY A 362 2.84 -8.87 20.78
N ARG A 363 2.48 -8.85 19.50
CA ARG A 363 1.08 -9.09 19.09
C ARG A 363 1.00 -10.17 18.03
N ASP A 364 0.16 -11.17 18.28
CA ASP A 364 -0.23 -12.15 17.28
C ASP A 364 -1.24 -11.49 16.34
N TRP A 365 -0.73 -10.93 15.23
CA TRP A 365 -1.57 -10.24 14.26
C TRP A 365 -2.56 -11.20 13.59
N TRP A 366 -2.23 -12.49 13.53
CA TRP A 366 -3.15 -13.52 13.08
C TRP A 366 -4.36 -13.62 14.00
N GLU A 367 -4.15 -13.81 15.31
CA GLU A 367 -5.25 -13.87 16.29
C GLU A 367 -6.04 -12.56 16.33
N GLU A 368 -5.36 -11.41 16.24
CA GLU A 368 -6.01 -10.09 16.24
C GLU A 368 -7.00 -9.92 15.07
N ILE A 369 -6.62 -10.36 13.86
CA ILE A 369 -7.40 -10.15 12.63
C ILE A 369 -8.40 -11.28 12.38
N THR A 370 -7.98 -12.53 12.58
CA THR A 370 -8.82 -13.70 12.28
C THR A 370 -9.72 -14.09 13.45
N GLY A 371 -9.31 -13.77 14.68
CA GLY A 371 -9.92 -14.28 15.91
C GLY A 371 -9.52 -15.73 16.24
N ASP A 372 -8.76 -16.40 15.37
CA ASP A 372 -8.31 -17.77 15.55
C ASP A 372 -6.88 -17.78 16.10
N PRO A 373 -6.54 -18.66 17.06
CA PRO A 373 -5.18 -18.76 17.54
C PRO A 373 -4.26 -19.39 16.48
N ALA A 374 -3.09 -18.80 16.26
CA ALA A 374 -2.04 -19.39 15.44
C ALA A 374 -0.84 -19.84 16.30
N ILE A 375 -0.10 -20.82 15.78
CA ILE A 375 1.18 -21.24 16.38
C ILE A 375 2.31 -21.08 15.37
N HIS A 376 3.32 -20.30 15.74
CA HIS A 376 4.50 -20.08 14.91
C HIS A 376 5.48 -21.27 14.97
N LEU A 377 6.38 -21.36 13.98
CA LEU A 377 7.24 -22.52 13.74
C LEU A 377 8.04 -22.95 14.98
N GLY A 378 8.73 -22.03 15.65
CA GLY A 378 9.56 -22.37 16.82
C GLY A 378 8.75 -22.85 18.01
N GLU A 379 7.54 -22.31 18.22
CA GLU A 379 6.64 -22.78 19.27
C GLU A 379 6.07 -24.16 18.94
N TYR A 380 5.68 -24.37 17.68
CA TYR A 380 5.20 -25.65 17.18
C TYR A 380 6.23 -26.78 17.38
N ILE A 381 7.52 -26.51 17.16
CA ILE A 381 8.58 -27.51 17.40
C ILE A 381 8.71 -27.85 18.89
N LEU A 382 8.55 -26.86 19.78
CA LEU A 382 8.72 -27.07 21.22
C LEU A 382 7.51 -27.73 21.89
N LYS A 383 6.29 -27.42 21.43
CA LYS A 383 5.05 -27.75 22.11
C LYS A 383 4.09 -28.63 21.30
N GLY A 384 4.33 -28.79 20.00
CA GLY A 384 3.32 -29.26 19.05
C GLY A 384 2.23 -28.22 18.81
N ALA A 385 1.29 -28.51 17.89
CA ALA A 385 0.09 -27.70 17.70
C ALA A 385 -0.97 -28.06 18.76
N PRO A 386 -1.47 -27.09 19.55
CA PRO A 386 -2.68 -27.30 20.35
C PRO A 386 -3.88 -27.67 19.47
N GLU A 387 -4.94 -28.22 20.07
CA GLU A 387 -6.19 -28.47 19.33
C GLU A 387 -6.80 -27.14 18.86
N ASN A 388 -7.26 -27.10 17.60
CA ASN A 388 -7.91 -25.94 16.97
C ASN A 388 -7.02 -24.69 16.81
N THR A 389 -5.70 -24.86 16.71
CA THR A 389 -4.79 -23.76 16.35
C THR A 389 -4.31 -23.90 14.91
N TYR A 390 -4.28 -22.80 14.18
CA TYR A 390 -3.69 -22.76 12.84
C TYR A 390 -2.17 -22.95 12.94
N GLY A 391 -1.66 -24.04 12.36
CA GLY A 391 -0.27 -24.48 12.53
C GLY A 391 0.55 -24.50 11.25
N PRO A 392 1.88 -24.70 11.34
CA PRO A 392 2.76 -24.73 10.17
C PRO A 392 2.39 -25.78 9.12
N GLU A 393 1.79 -26.92 9.52
CA GLU A 393 1.37 -27.96 8.57
C GLU A 393 0.20 -27.49 7.70
N GLU A 394 -0.84 -26.94 8.32
CA GLU A 394 -2.00 -26.35 7.63
C GLU A 394 -1.56 -25.17 6.74
N PHE A 395 -0.67 -24.33 7.26
CA PHE A 395 -0.10 -23.22 6.49
C PHE A 395 0.67 -23.68 5.25
N ILE A 396 1.49 -24.73 5.37
CA ILE A 396 2.20 -25.33 4.23
C ILE A 396 1.21 -25.90 3.22
N GLU A 397 0.17 -26.60 3.67
CA GLU A 397 -0.86 -27.19 2.80
C GLU A 397 -1.60 -26.11 2.02
N GLU A 398 -2.11 -25.08 2.70
CA GLU A 398 -2.81 -23.96 2.07
C GLU A 398 -1.93 -23.20 1.07
N LEU A 399 -0.68 -22.88 1.44
CA LEU A 399 0.26 -22.23 0.52
C LEU A 399 0.58 -23.10 -0.70
N THR A 400 0.68 -24.43 -0.53
CA THR A 400 0.95 -25.36 -1.63
C THR A 400 -0.22 -25.37 -2.62
N ASP A 401 -1.45 -25.44 -2.12
CA ASP A 401 -2.65 -25.45 -2.96
C ASP A 401 -2.83 -24.12 -3.71
N LEU A 402 -2.69 -23.00 -3.01
CA LEU A 402 -2.77 -21.67 -3.62
C LEU A 402 -1.67 -21.46 -4.67
N ALA A 403 -0.44 -21.88 -4.38
CA ALA A 403 0.68 -21.80 -5.32
C ALA A 403 0.39 -22.62 -6.58
N GLY A 404 -0.13 -23.84 -6.45
CA GLY A 404 -0.52 -24.67 -7.60
C GLY A 404 -1.58 -24.00 -8.49
N LEU A 405 -2.59 -23.37 -7.89
CA LEU A 405 -3.63 -22.63 -8.62
C LEU A 405 -3.05 -21.40 -9.34
N ALA A 406 -2.20 -20.62 -8.66
CA ALA A 406 -1.58 -19.42 -9.18
C ALA A 406 -0.64 -19.73 -10.36
N VAL A 407 0.25 -20.72 -10.21
CA VAL A 407 1.16 -21.18 -11.26
C VAL A 407 0.37 -21.67 -12.48
N ALA A 408 -0.63 -22.53 -12.27
CA ALA A 408 -1.44 -23.07 -13.38
C ALA A 408 -2.18 -21.97 -14.15
N ALA A 409 -2.71 -20.96 -13.46
CA ALA A 409 -3.38 -19.82 -14.08
C ALA A 409 -2.39 -18.92 -14.82
N GLY A 410 -1.25 -18.60 -14.21
CA GLY A 410 -0.20 -17.77 -14.80
C GLY A 410 0.36 -18.39 -16.09
N GLU A 411 0.75 -19.66 -16.07
CA GLU A 411 1.22 -20.34 -17.27
C GLU A 411 0.17 -20.38 -18.39
N LYS A 412 -1.08 -20.70 -18.03
CA LYS A 412 -2.16 -20.78 -19.01
C LYS A 412 -2.48 -19.41 -19.60
N GLY A 413 -2.45 -18.36 -18.80
CA GLY A 413 -2.65 -16.99 -19.23
C GLY A 413 -1.53 -16.53 -20.18
N LEU A 414 -0.26 -16.81 -19.87
CA LEU A 414 0.88 -16.54 -20.76
C LEU A 414 0.73 -17.24 -22.12
N ARG A 415 0.29 -18.51 -22.13
CA ARG A 415 0.02 -19.26 -23.39
C ARG A 415 -1.19 -18.73 -24.17
N SER A 416 -2.15 -18.10 -23.50
CA SER A 416 -3.43 -17.66 -24.09
C SER A 416 -3.44 -16.19 -24.51
N ALA A 417 -2.35 -15.45 -24.29
CA ALA A 417 -2.30 -13.99 -24.42
C ALA A 417 -2.29 -13.43 -25.86
N SER A 418 -2.56 -14.24 -26.89
CA SER A 418 -2.53 -13.78 -28.28
C SER A 418 -3.52 -12.63 -28.52
N GLY A 419 -2.99 -11.43 -28.77
CA GLY A 419 -3.77 -10.22 -29.09
C GLY A 419 -4.26 -9.42 -27.88
N GLU A 420 -3.83 -9.75 -26.66
CA GLU A 420 -4.21 -9.05 -25.42
C GLU A 420 -2.95 -8.49 -24.75
N LYS A 421 -2.91 -7.16 -24.52
CA LYS A 421 -1.74 -6.52 -23.88
C LYS A 421 -1.70 -6.71 -22.36
N GLU A 422 -2.87 -6.83 -21.73
CA GLU A 422 -2.99 -6.85 -20.27
C GLU A 422 -2.74 -8.25 -19.69
N LEU A 423 -3.24 -9.30 -20.35
CA LEU A 423 -3.16 -10.67 -19.84
C LEU A 423 -1.72 -11.16 -19.57
N PRO A 424 -0.70 -10.89 -20.42
CA PRO A 424 0.68 -11.27 -20.12
C PRO A 424 1.18 -10.76 -18.77
N SER A 425 0.93 -9.48 -18.45
CA SER A 425 1.37 -8.85 -17.21
C SER A 425 0.71 -9.50 -15.99
N PHE A 426 -0.62 -9.63 -15.99
CA PHE A 426 -1.35 -10.33 -14.91
C PHE A 426 -0.91 -11.79 -14.74
N SER A 427 -0.71 -12.49 -15.87
CA SER A 427 -0.33 -13.90 -15.85
C SER A 427 1.09 -14.12 -15.33
N ARG A 428 2.01 -13.21 -15.69
CA ARG A 428 3.38 -13.19 -15.15
C ARG A 428 3.35 -12.92 -13.65
N ASP A 429 2.61 -11.91 -13.20
CA ASP A 429 2.54 -11.54 -11.78
C ASP A 429 1.94 -12.68 -10.94
N ALA A 430 0.87 -13.32 -11.40
CA ALA A 430 0.31 -14.51 -10.75
C ALA A 430 1.29 -15.69 -10.73
N LEU A 431 2.04 -15.91 -11.82
CA LEU A 431 3.08 -16.94 -11.87
C LEU A 431 4.20 -16.64 -10.85
N CYS A 432 4.66 -15.39 -10.76
CA CYS A 432 5.69 -14.99 -9.80
C CYS A 432 5.22 -15.17 -8.35
N MET A 433 3.99 -14.76 -8.03
CA MET A 433 3.42 -14.99 -6.70
C MET A 433 3.24 -16.48 -6.38
N GLY A 434 2.84 -17.29 -7.37
CA GLY A 434 2.77 -18.75 -7.22
C GLY A 434 4.13 -19.36 -6.92
N LYS A 435 5.17 -18.98 -7.67
CA LYS A 435 6.58 -19.37 -7.42
C LYS A 435 7.09 -18.89 -6.06
N LEU A 436 6.65 -17.72 -5.61
CA LEU A 436 6.95 -17.22 -4.28
C LEU A 436 6.31 -18.11 -3.19
N GLY A 437 5.06 -18.55 -3.40
CA GLY A 437 4.41 -19.52 -2.52
C GLY A 437 5.20 -20.83 -2.41
N GLU A 438 5.59 -21.43 -3.55
CA GLU A 438 6.45 -22.63 -3.56
C GLU A 438 7.79 -22.39 -2.84
N PHE A 439 8.41 -21.22 -3.04
CA PHE A 439 9.63 -20.82 -2.35
C PHE A 439 9.46 -20.78 -0.82
N TYR A 440 8.38 -20.19 -0.32
CA TYR A 440 8.13 -20.13 1.12
C TYR A 440 7.80 -21.49 1.72
N VAL A 441 7.05 -22.35 1.02
CA VAL A 441 6.83 -23.74 1.45
C VAL A 441 8.16 -24.44 1.69
N GLU A 442 9.11 -24.34 0.77
CA GLU A 442 10.43 -24.94 0.94
C GLU A 442 11.25 -24.27 2.05
N ARG A 443 11.17 -22.95 2.24
CA ARG A 443 11.84 -22.28 3.38
C ARG A 443 11.28 -22.72 4.73
N ILE A 444 9.96 -22.81 4.87
CA ILE A 444 9.29 -23.24 6.11
C ILE A 444 9.70 -24.67 6.43
N ARG A 445 9.67 -25.58 5.44
CA ARG A 445 10.18 -26.95 5.61
C ARG A 445 11.64 -26.97 6.03
N GLY A 446 12.49 -26.16 5.39
CA GLY A 446 13.90 -26.01 5.76
C GLY A 446 14.10 -25.53 7.20
N ALA A 447 13.31 -24.55 7.64
CA ALA A 447 13.33 -24.06 9.01
C ALA A 447 12.89 -25.14 10.02
N LEU A 448 11.81 -25.88 9.73
CA LEU A 448 11.34 -26.99 10.56
C LEU A 448 12.37 -28.13 10.66
N SER A 449 12.99 -28.53 9.54
CA SER A 449 14.07 -29.54 9.53
C SER A 449 15.27 -29.05 10.35
N HIS A 450 15.67 -27.78 10.21
CA HIS A 450 16.75 -27.21 11.02
C HIS A 450 16.42 -27.27 12.52
N ALA A 451 15.20 -26.91 12.90
CA ALA A 451 14.76 -26.95 14.29
C ALA A 451 14.73 -28.38 14.88
N ARG A 452 14.63 -29.41 14.03
CA ARG A 452 14.73 -30.84 14.39
C ARG A 452 16.16 -31.38 14.36
N GLU A 453 17.15 -30.51 14.15
CA GLU A 453 18.57 -30.86 13.96
C GLU A 453 18.85 -31.68 12.68
N GLU A 454 17.92 -31.70 11.73
CA GLU A 454 18.02 -32.38 10.43
C GLU A 454 18.69 -31.47 9.39
N ASN A 455 19.88 -30.95 9.72
CA ASN A 455 20.54 -29.88 8.97
C ASN A 455 20.85 -30.24 7.50
N ALA A 456 21.04 -31.52 7.18
CA ALA A 456 21.23 -31.96 5.80
C ALA A 456 19.94 -31.79 4.97
N GLU A 457 18.80 -32.17 5.53
CA GLU A 457 17.49 -32.01 4.92
C GLU A 457 17.12 -30.52 4.80
N ALA A 458 17.41 -29.74 5.85
CA ALA A 458 17.27 -28.28 5.80
C ALA A 458 18.05 -27.68 4.62
N ALA A 459 19.30 -28.11 4.40
CA ALA A 459 20.11 -27.64 3.27
C ALA A 459 19.51 -28.01 1.90
N GLU A 460 18.88 -29.18 1.76
CA GLU A 460 18.17 -29.55 0.53
C GLU A 460 16.96 -28.66 0.26
N HIS A 461 16.16 -28.37 1.29
CA HIS A 461 15.02 -27.46 1.20
C HIS A 461 15.47 -26.03 0.83
N VAL A 462 16.55 -25.51 1.43
CA VAL A 462 17.09 -24.20 1.06
C VAL A 462 17.59 -24.18 -0.39
N ALA A 463 18.20 -25.27 -0.87
CA ALA A 463 18.62 -25.39 -2.27
C ALA A 463 17.43 -25.31 -3.24
N ARG A 464 16.32 -26.01 -2.91
CA ARG A 464 15.08 -25.97 -3.70
C ARG A 464 14.44 -24.59 -3.68
N ALA A 465 14.33 -23.97 -2.50
CA ALA A 465 13.84 -22.60 -2.36
C ALA A 465 14.66 -21.62 -3.22
N LEU A 466 16.00 -21.65 -3.13
CA LEU A 466 16.86 -20.79 -3.95
C LEU A 466 16.65 -21.02 -5.46
N GLY A 467 16.45 -22.27 -5.89
CA GLY A 467 16.11 -22.59 -7.28
C GLY A 467 14.79 -21.95 -7.75
N LEU A 468 13.75 -22.04 -6.92
CA LEU A 468 12.44 -21.41 -7.19
C LEU A 468 12.52 -19.89 -7.23
N TYR A 469 13.31 -19.29 -6.33
CA TYR A 469 13.50 -17.83 -6.32
C TYR A 469 14.24 -17.37 -7.58
N ARG A 470 15.26 -18.10 -8.05
CA ARG A 470 15.93 -17.81 -9.33
C ARG A 470 14.95 -17.86 -10.51
N GLU A 471 14.09 -18.88 -10.55
CA GLU A 471 13.06 -19.00 -11.60
C GLU A 471 12.10 -17.79 -11.57
N LEU A 472 11.65 -17.38 -10.38
CA LEU A 472 10.83 -16.17 -10.19
C LEU A 472 11.54 -14.93 -10.74
N VAL A 473 12.81 -14.73 -10.38
CA VAL A 473 13.60 -13.58 -10.83
C VAL A 473 13.76 -13.57 -12.35
N ASP A 474 14.05 -14.73 -12.94
CA ASP A 474 14.17 -14.88 -14.39
C ASP A 474 12.85 -14.53 -15.10
N ILE A 475 11.71 -14.99 -14.56
CA ILE A 475 10.38 -14.68 -15.11
C ILE A 475 10.09 -13.18 -15.03
N ASP A 476 10.25 -12.56 -13.86
CA ASP A 476 9.84 -11.17 -13.65
C ASP A 476 10.76 -10.19 -14.40
N SER A 477 12.07 -10.45 -14.43
CA SER A 477 13.07 -9.57 -15.05
C SER A 477 12.95 -9.48 -16.58
N THR A 478 12.22 -10.38 -17.25
CA THR A 478 12.02 -10.32 -18.71
C THR A 478 11.22 -9.11 -19.17
N HIS A 479 10.35 -8.59 -18.31
CA HIS A 479 9.36 -7.58 -18.67
C HIS A 479 9.20 -6.48 -17.62
N ARG A 480 10.06 -6.46 -16.60
CA ARG A 480 10.08 -5.47 -15.55
C ARG A 480 11.40 -4.70 -15.54
N GLU A 481 11.31 -3.38 -15.64
CA GLU A 481 12.44 -2.49 -15.40
C GLU A 481 12.75 -2.42 -13.88
N PRO A 482 13.95 -1.97 -13.47
CA PRO A 482 14.23 -1.72 -12.06
C PRO A 482 13.12 -0.90 -11.41
N PHE A 483 12.69 -1.31 -10.22
CA PHE A 483 11.55 -0.70 -9.54
C PHE A 483 11.97 -0.04 -8.24
N ALA A 484 11.17 0.91 -7.79
CA ALA A 484 11.41 1.70 -6.61
C ALA A 484 10.35 1.33 -5.56
N PRO A 485 10.51 0.21 -4.84
CA PRO A 485 9.60 -0.10 -3.75
C PRO A 485 9.59 1.06 -2.75
N ALA A 486 8.42 1.39 -2.22
CA ALA A 486 8.29 2.48 -1.26
C ALA A 486 8.64 1.96 0.15
N TRP A 487 9.82 2.33 0.68
CA TRP A 487 10.22 1.97 2.04
C TRP A 487 10.21 3.18 2.96
N ARG A 488 9.06 3.57 3.51
CA ARG A 488 8.86 4.54 4.63
C ARG A 488 9.50 5.95 4.55
N GLN A 489 10.53 6.18 3.74
CA GLN A 489 11.29 7.41 3.42
C GLN A 489 12.57 7.11 2.60
N THR A 490 13.05 5.87 2.55
CA THR A 490 14.16 5.43 1.70
C THR A 490 13.62 4.74 0.45
N THR A 491 14.07 5.17 -0.72
CA THR A 491 13.87 4.38 -1.94
C THR A 491 15.11 3.52 -2.12
N ILE A 492 15.02 2.24 -1.78
CA ILE A 492 16.02 1.29 -2.28
C ILE A 492 15.64 1.09 -3.74
N CYS A 493 16.50 1.49 -4.68
CA CYS A 493 16.32 1.12 -6.08
C CYS A 493 16.41 -0.42 -6.14
N GLY A 494 15.25 -1.07 -6.21
CA GLY A 494 15.13 -2.52 -6.14
C GLY A 494 15.30 -3.14 -7.52
N SER A 495 16.35 -3.92 -7.68
CA SER A 495 16.33 -5.10 -8.53
C SER A 495 16.19 -6.33 -7.65
N TRP A 496 15.92 -7.49 -8.24
CA TRP A 496 15.88 -8.75 -7.50
C TRP A 496 17.28 -9.24 -7.07
N GLU A 497 18.34 -8.68 -7.65
CA GLU A 497 19.72 -9.16 -7.51
C GLU A 497 20.28 -9.05 -6.07
N PRO A 498 20.12 -7.93 -5.33
CA PRO A 498 20.50 -7.86 -3.93
C PRO A 498 19.89 -8.97 -3.08
N ILE A 499 18.61 -9.30 -3.33
CA ILE A 499 17.91 -10.37 -2.59
C ILE A 499 18.47 -11.74 -2.95
N LEU A 500 18.69 -12.00 -4.25
CA LEU A 500 19.27 -13.26 -4.68
C LEU A 500 20.67 -13.48 -4.07
N ASN A 501 21.50 -12.43 -4.05
CA ASN A 501 22.83 -12.48 -3.46
C ASN A 501 22.79 -12.81 -1.95
N VAL A 502 21.81 -12.30 -1.20
CA VAL A 502 21.69 -12.61 0.24
C VAL A 502 21.20 -14.04 0.47
N LEU A 503 20.28 -14.53 -0.35
CA LEU A 503 19.79 -15.92 -0.30
C LEU A 503 20.90 -16.93 -0.66
N GLU A 504 21.76 -16.60 -1.62
CA GLU A 504 22.92 -17.42 -1.97
C GLU A 504 23.95 -17.49 -0.84
N ARG A 505 24.16 -16.38 -0.12
CA ARG A 505 25.02 -16.34 1.07
C ARG A 505 24.45 -17.20 2.19
N GLU A 506 23.15 -17.10 2.47
CA GLU A 506 22.48 -17.96 3.46
C GLU A 506 22.64 -19.44 3.08
N TYR A 507 22.38 -19.81 1.83
CA TYR A 507 22.54 -21.18 1.36
C TYR A 507 23.98 -21.68 1.54
N ALA A 508 24.99 -20.88 1.20
CA ALA A 508 26.39 -21.25 1.36
C ALA A 508 26.81 -21.47 2.82
N ASP A 509 26.17 -20.79 3.77
CA ASP A 509 26.40 -21.00 5.20
C ASP A 509 25.63 -22.22 5.72
N VAL A 510 24.37 -22.41 5.30
CA VAL A 510 23.58 -23.61 5.61
C VAL A 510 24.26 -24.89 5.12
N GLN A 511 24.87 -24.88 3.94
CA GLN A 511 25.68 -26.01 3.44
C GLN A 511 26.85 -26.39 4.35
N LYS A 512 27.36 -25.45 5.15
CA LYS A 512 28.42 -25.66 6.14
C LYS A 512 27.86 -26.01 7.52
N GLY A 513 26.54 -26.17 7.65
CA GLY A 513 25.85 -26.37 8.92
C GLY A 513 25.77 -25.10 9.77
N VAL A 514 25.92 -23.91 9.17
CA VAL A 514 25.89 -22.62 9.87
C VAL A 514 24.57 -21.92 9.58
N PHE A 515 23.73 -21.77 10.60
CA PHE A 515 22.45 -21.07 10.54
C PHE A 515 22.57 -19.78 11.34
N LYS A 516 22.51 -18.64 10.66
CA LYS A 516 22.69 -17.30 11.23
C LYS A 516 21.37 -16.56 11.24
N SER A 517 21.27 -15.55 12.08
CA SER A 517 20.17 -14.58 12.00
C SER A 517 20.28 -13.76 10.73
N GLY A 518 19.12 -13.29 10.26
CA GLY A 518 18.95 -12.44 9.10
C GLY A 518 19.81 -11.19 9.11
N ARG A 519 20.07 -10.64 10.30
CA ARG A 519 20.91 -9.44 10.49
C ARG A 519 22.35 -9.63 10.00
N ASP A 520 22.81 -10.87 9.87
CA ASP A 520 24.11 -11.20 9.27
C ASP A 520 24.07 -11.21 7.72
N TYR A 521 22.89 -11.02 7.13
CA TYR A 521 22.62 -10.94 5.71
C TYR A 521 21.95 -9.60 5.33
N PRO A 522 22.65 -8.46 5.52
CA PRO A 522 22.12 -7.16 5.11
C PRO A 522 21.93 -7.10 3.60
N ILE A 523 20.85 -6.45 3.19
CA ILE A 523 20.52 -6.18 1.79
C ILE A 523 21.03 -4.75 1.50
N ASN A 524 22.04 -4.64 0.64
CA ASN A 524 22.69 -3.37 0.28
C ASN A 524 22.46 -3.01 -1.18
#